data_AF-A0A522RAS4-F1
#
_entry.id   AF-A0A522RAS4-F1
#
_cell.length_a   1.000
_cell.length_b   1.000
_cell.length_c   1.000
_cell.angle_alpha   90.00
_cell.angle_beta   90.00
_cell.angle_gamma   90.00
#
_symmetry.space_group_name_H-M   'P 1'
#
loop_
_entity.id
_entity.type
_entity.pdbx_description
1 polymer ?
#
loop_
_entity_poly.entity_id
_entity_poly.type
_entity_poly.pdbx_seq_one_letter_code
_entity_poly.pdbx_strand_id
1 'polypeptide(L)'
;KKSLLPLNPDQLHHVLILGNLADKVSLGGYSGLPNLQVNAVQGITNIFKKMNPHIIVKFDNTNTSTTSVEPVVLNEKIKSDIRKADAVIVFIGTNEAVASEGHDRPSLAIPGNYGSLIYQTAEQGNKRMILVIQSDGPLNINYIQHYFPAIVFSGYNGESQGTALANVLAGKKNPNGHLDFTWYMNDDQLADKSDYYLTPDKTNGLGRTYQYFTKKPLYSFGYGLSYTRFKYADMSVSSHQISPDDSVTISFDITNTGNLPGADVAQLYVAYPKIKGIDLPIKRLQGFQKTKILEPNQTEHISLKVKGIQLANWSEKDKKEVVYQGDYRFQLGKNSSDIVDSQSVNIQGTLTPKITLVTVEPENLVYKAGETLDLSGKNKWIESDITPARKDFVPEADHIIEAVNNDESFADLSKAKINYKSSNDNVAEVSPDGIIRFKGPGVVAISATVEGVTGSAVFVVK
;
A
#
# COMPACT_ATOMS: atom_id res chain seq x y z
N LYS A 1 32.27 8.70 -3.63
CA LYS A 1 31.74 9.21 -4.93
C LYS A 1 30.85 10.42 -4.64
N LYS A 2 30.95 11.51 -5.41
CA LYS A 2 30.06 12.68 -5.29
C LYS A 2 28.66 12.29 -5.79
N SER A 3 27.59 12.68 -5.09
CA SER A 3 26.21 12.43 -5.52
C SER A 3 25.91 13.22 -6.80
N LEU A 4 25.16 12.61 -7.73
CA LEU A 4 24.72 13.28 -8.96
C LEU A 4 23.51 14.18 -8.72
N LEU A 5 22.55 13.73 -7.91
CA LEU A 5 21.38 14.51 -7.52
C LEU A 5 21.56 15.12 -6.11
N PRO A 6 20.93 16.28 -5.84
CA PRO A 6 20.23 17.13 -6.82
C PRO A 6 21.19 17.77 -7.83
N LEU A 7 20.68 18.07 -9.02
CA LEU A 7 21.36 18.91 -9.99
C LEU A 7 21.37 20.36 -9.49
N ASN A 8 22.44 21.11 -9.80
CA ASN A 8 22.52 22.55 -9.59
C ASN A 8 22.43 23.27 -10.95
N PRO A 9 21.24 23.72 -11.39
CA PRO A 9 21.07 24.37 -12.69
C PRO A 9 21.97 25.59 -12.94
N ASP A 10 22.40 26.30 -11.89
CA ASP A 10 23.30 27.46 -12.00
C ASP A 10 24.71 27.07 -12.49
N GLN A 11 25.06 25.79 -12.38
CA GLN A 11 26.35 25.23 -12.81
C GLN A 11 26.24 24.39 -14.09
N LEU A 12 25.07 24.33 -14.72
CA LEU A 12 24.83 23.56 -15.93
C LEU A 12 24.68 24.50 -17.13
N HIS A 13 25.28 24.13 -18.24
CA HIS A 13 25.15 24.82 -19.52
C HIS A 13 24.26 24.05 -20.50
N HIS A 14 24.30 22.72 -20.47
CA HIS A 14 23.56 21.86 -21.39
C HIS A 14 22.97 20.63 -20.68
N VAL A 15 21.64 20.52 -20.70
CA VAL A 15 20.89 19.36 -20.21
C VAL A 15 20.17 18.71 -21.38
N LEU A 16 20.38 17.41 -21.55
CA LEU A 16 19.74 16.62 -22.59
C LEU A 16 18.69 15.70 -21.99
N ILE A 17 17.48 15.72 -22.55
CA ILE A 17 16.35 14.87 -22.18
C ILE A 17 16.08 13.92 -23.34
N LEU A 18 16.08 12.62 -23.08
CA LEU A 18 15.87 11.56 -24.07
C LEU A 18 14.68 10.68 -23.70
N GLY A 19 13.94 10.21 -24.70
CA GLY A 19 12.84 9.25 -24.53
C GLY A 19 11.45 9.90 -24.62
N ASN A 20 10.54 9.22 -25.29
CA ASN A 20 9.25 9.75 -25.71
C ASN A 20 8.29 10.09 -24.55
N LEU A 21 8.44 9.46 -23.38
CA LEU A 21 7.55 9.76 -22.24
C LEU A 21 7.83 11.13 -21.61
N ALA A 22 9.01 11.73 -21.88
CA ALA A 22 9.37 13.00 -21.26
C ALA A 22 8.46 14.18 -21.71
N ASP A 23 7.94 14.12 -22.94
CA ASP A 23 7.02 15.14 -23.49
C ASP A 23 5.53 14.78 -23.34
N LYS A 24 5.22 13.72 -22.57
CA LYS A 24 3.86 13.28 -22.28
C LYS A 24 3.51 13.52 -20.83
N VAL A 25 2.22 13.75 -20.60
CA VAL A 25 1.60 13.63 -19.27
C VAL A 25 0.87 12.30 -19.25
N SER A 26 1.28 11.39 -18.35
CA SER A 26 0.61 10.11 -18.14
C SER A 26 -0.14 10.20 -16.83
N LEU A 27 -1.47 10.28 -16.91
CA LEU A 27 -2.34 10.38 -15.75
C LEU A 27 -2.70 8.98 -15.19
N GLY A 28 -2.62 7.94 -16.03
CA GLY A 28 -3.04 6.59 -15.68
C GLY A 28 -4.53 6.37 -15.95
N GLY A 29 -4.97 5.12 -15.77
CA GLY A 29 -6.38 4.76 -15.89
C GLY A 29 -7.26 5.58 -14.93
N TYR A 30 -8.57 5.61 -15.19
CA TYR A 30 -9.55 6.34 -14.37
C TYR A 30 -9.29 7.86 -14.24
N SER A 31 -8.61 8.45 -15.23
CA SER A 31 -8.30 9.89 -15.24
C SER A 31 -9.32 10.72 -15.99
N GLY A 32 -9.61 11.91 -15.46
CA GLY A 32 -10.32 12.96 -16.21
C GLY A 32 -9.42 13.65 -17.24
N LEU A 33 -9.92 14.75 -17.82
CA LEU A 33 -9.17 15.58 -18.76
C LEU A 33 -8.83 16.93 -18.12
N PRO A 34 -7.73 17.03 -17.34
CA PRO A 34 -7.37 18.26 -16.68
C PRO A 34 -6.94 19.33 -17.69
N ASN A 35 -7.31 20.59 -17.39
CA ASN A 35 -6.91 21.76 -18.18
C ASN A 35 -5.42 22.06 -18.06
N LEU A 36 -4.83 21.79 -16.90
CA LEU A 36 -3.38 21.88 -16.69
C LEU A 36 -2.77 20.53 -17.02
N GLN A 37 -1.72 20.51 -17.84
CA GLN A 37 -0.92 19.31 -18.08
C GLN A 37 0.54 19.73 -18.30
N VAL A 38 1.41 19.41 -17.35
CA VAL A 38 2.83 19.76 -17.40
C VAL A 38 3.68 18.51 -17.52
N ASN A 39 4.20 18.25 -18.72
CA ASN A 39 5.13 17.15 -18.95
C ASN A 39 6.54 17.47 -18.40
N ALA A 40 7.41 16.46 -18.36
CA ALA A 40 8.75 16.63 -17.78
C ALA A 40 9.62 17.61 -18.54
N VAL A 41 9.55 17.64 -19.87
CA VAL A 41 10.30 18.62 -20.70
C VAL A 41 9.92 20.04 -20.32
N GLN A 42 8.63 20.34 -20.21
CA GLN A 42 8.11 21.65 -19.79
C GLN A 42 8.55 22.00 -18.37
N GLY A 43 8.33 21.09 -17.41
CA GLY A 43 8.68 21.32 -16.01
C GLY A 43 10.16 21.58 -15.80
N ILE A 44 11.02 20.73 -16.38
CA ILE A 44 12.49 20.85 -16.30
C ILE A 44 12.93 22.15 -16.96
N THR A 45 12.48 22.43 -18.18
CA THR A 45 12.82 23.67 -18.90
C THR A 45 12.45 24.91 -18.09
N ASN A 46 11.22 24.97 -17.59
CA ASN A 46 10.71 26.13 -16.86
C ASN A 46 11.49 26.37 -15.56
N ILE A 47 11.71 25.32 -14.76
CA ILE A 47 12.40 25.45 -13.47
C ILE A 47 13.89 25.73 -13.67
N PHE A 48 14.54 25.05 -14.61
CA PHE A 48 15.99 25.19 -14.82
C PHE A 48 16.32 26.55 -15.43
N LYS A 49 15.55 27.02 -16.44
CA LYS A 49 15.74 28.35 -17.02
C LYS A 49 15.42 29.49 -16.05
N LYS A 50 14.51 29.28 -15.10
CA LYS A 50 14.25 30.25 -14.03
C LYS A 50 15.46 30.43 -13.11
N MET A 51 16.27 29.39 -12.91
CA MET A 51 17.49 29.44 -12.10
C MET A 51 18.67 29.95 -12.93
N ASN A 52 18.84 29.42 -14.15
CA ASN A 52 19.87 29.82 -15.09
C ASN A 52 19.25 30.13 -16.48
N PRO A 53 18.99 31.41 -16.82
CA PRO A 53 18.39 31.78 -18.10
C PRO A 53 19.18 31.37 -19.35
N HIS A 54 20.48 31.12 -19.21
CA HIS A 54 21.38 30.74 -20.31
C HIS A 54 21.51 29.23 -20.51
N ILE A 55 20.91 28.41 -19.64
CA ILE A 55 20.96 26.95 -19.77
C ILE A 55 20.24 26.49 -21.04
N ILE A 56 20.89 25.59 -21.78
CA ILE A 56 20.30 24.89 -22.90
C ILE A 56 19.65 23.61 -22.38
N VAL A 57 18.33 23.55 -22.40
CA VAL A 57 17.58 22.30 -22.18
C VAL A 57 17.12 21.80 -23.54
N LYS A 58 17.61 20.63 -23.93
CA LYS A 58 17.32 20.01 -25.22
C LYS A 58 16.57 18.71 -25.01
N PHE A 59 15.54 18.49 -25.81
CA PHE A 59 14.74 17.27 -25.80
C PHE A 59 14.83 16.56 -27.15
N ASP A 60 14.90 15.23 -27.11
CA ASP A 60 14.73 14.36 -28.26
C ASP A 60 13.92 13.11 -27.83
N ASN A 61 12.82 12.80 -28.52
CA ASN A 61 12.00 11.63 -28.20
C ASN A 61 12.72 10.31 -28.58
N THR A 62 13.77 10.38 -29.39
CA THR A 62 14.61 9.28 -29.88
C THR A 62 13.83 8.17 -30.61
N ASN A 63 12.66 8.48 -31.15
CA ASN A 63 11.72 7.51 -31.75
C ASN A 63 11.43 6.32 -30.82
N THR A 64 11.47 6.52 -29.50
CA THR A 64 11.08 5.48 -28.56
C THR A 64 9.56 5.31 -28.51
N SER A 65 9.12 4.08 -28.24
CA SER A 65 7.73 3.74 -27.98
C SER A 65 7.65 2.52 -27.06
N THR A 66 6.63 2.47 -26.22
CA THR A 66 6.31 1.31 -25.37
C THR A 66 5.93 0.08 -26.19
N THR A 67 5.54 0.24 -27.45
CA THR A 67 5.06 -0.85 -28.32
C THR A 67 6.00 -1.16 -29.49
N SER A 68 7.06 -0.37 -29.69
CA SER A 68 7.98 -0.60 -30.82
C SER A 68 8.83 -1.84 -30.58
N VAL A 69 8.87 -2.73 -31.58
CA VAL A 69 9.81 -3.87 -31.62
C VAL A 69 11.14 -3.51 -32.27
N GLU A 70 11.16 -2.44 -33.07
CA GLU A 70 12.38 -1.98 -33.73
C GLU A 70 13.27 -1.19 -32.76
N PRO A 71 14.57 -1.50 -32.69
CA PRO A 71 15.50 -0.77 -31.84
C PRO A 71 15.62 0.69 -32.30
N VAL A 72 15.79 1.59 -31.34
CA VAL A 72 16.21 2.96 -31.59
C VAL A 72 17.56 2.95 -32.31
N VAL A 73 17.78 3.91 -33.21
CA VAL A 73 19.10 4.20 -33.77
C VAL A 73 19.41 5.67 -33.52
N LEU A 74 20.33 5.95 -32.59
CA LEU A 74 20.77 7.32 -32.32
C LEU A 74 21.66 7.82 -33.46
N ASN A 75 21.30 8.95 -34.04
CA ASN A 75 22.16 9.62 -35.02
C ASN A 75 23.38 10.26 -34.34
N GLU A 76 24.40 10.61 -35.12
CA GLU A 76 25.64 11.18 -34.59
C GLU A 76 25.46 12.52 -33.88
N LYS A 77 24.42 13.29 -34.24
CA LYS A 77 24.09 14.53 -33.54
C LYS A 77 23.65 14.24 -32.10
N ILE A 78 22.71 13.31 -31.89
CA ILE A 78 22.25 12.91 -30.54
C ILE A 78 23.41 12.29 -29.74
N LYS A 79 24.20 11.40 -30.35
CA LYS A 79 25.39 10.85 -29.68
C LYS A 79 26.38 11.93 -29.26
N SER A 80 26.63 12.92 -30.12
CA SER A 80 27.46 14.08 -29.77
C SER A 80 26.83 14.92 -28.66
N ASP A 81 25.50 15.11 -28.66
CA ASP A 81 24.80 15.84 -27.60
C ASP A 81 24.97 15.13 -26.25
N ILE A 82 24.83 13.80 -26.22
CA ILE A 82 25.03 12.97 -25.01
C ILE A 82 26.44 13.17 -24.47
N ARG A 83 27.48 13.11 -25.32
CA ARG A 83 28.88 13.29 -24.87
C ARG A 83 29.14 14.69 -24.29
N LYS A 84 28.46 15.72 -24.79
CA LYS A 84 28.69 17.13 -24.44
C LYS A 84 27.77 17.65 -23.33
N ALA A 85 26.69 16.97 -23.00
CA ALA A 85 25.74 17.42 -21.98
C ALA A 85 26.31 17.31 -20.57
N ASP A 86 26.02 18.32 -19.73
CA ASP A 86 26.37 18.32 -18.32
C ASP A 86 25.48 17.37 -17.50
N ALA A 87 24.29 17.05 -18.02
CA ALA A 87 23.43 15.99 -17.51
C ALA A 87 22.59 15.40 -18.64
N VAL A 88 22.41 14.08 -18.61
CA VAL A 88 21.56 13.34 -19.56
C VAL A 88 20.45 12.65 -18.78
N ILE A 89 19.21 13.00 -19.08
CA ILE A 89 18.03 12.47 -18.41
C ILE A 89 17.31 11.54 -19.38
N VAL A 90 17.29 10.24 -19.09
CA VAL A 90 16.69 9.21 -19.94
C VAL A 90 15.35 8.82 -19.34
N PHE A 91 14.27 8.97 -20.10
CA PHE A 91 12.91 8.59 -19.72
C PHE A 91 12.55 7.23 -20.30
N ILE A 92 12.09 6.34 -19.43
CA ILE A 92 11.48 5.05 -19.77
C ILE A 92 10.21 4.87 -18.96
N GLY A 93 9.38 3.88 -19.32
CA GLY A 93 8.18 3.63 -18.55
C GLY A 93 7.16 2.78 -19.27
N THR A 94 5.91 2.96 -18.87
CA THR A 94 4.73 2.35 -19.48
C THR A 94 3.74 3.43 -19.90
N ASN A 95 2.73 3.04 -20.66
CA ASN A 95 1.54 3.83 -20.93
C ASN A 95 0.35 2.88 -21.08
N GLU A 96 -0.83 3.44 -21.32
CA GLU A 96 -2.08 2.67 -21.43
C GLU A 96 -2.13 1.67 -22.59
N ALA A 97 -1.18 1.75 -23.53
CA ALA A 97 -1.06 0.76 -24.61
C ALA A 97 -0.46 -0.57 -24.14
N VAL A 98 0.24 -0.59 -22.99
CA VAL A 98 0.89 -1.79 -22.44
C VAL A 98 0.49 -2.09 -20.99
N ALA A 99 -0.07 -1.13 -20.27
CA ALA A 99 -0.56 -1.28 -18.91
C ALA A 99 -1.83 -0.45 -18.72
N SER A 100 -2.99 -1.12 -18.74
CA SER A 100 -4.31 -0.50 -18.60
C SER A 100 -5.31 -1.48 -18.01
N GLU A 101 -6.48 -0.98 -17.61
CA GLU A 101 -7.57 -1.83 -17.15
C GLU A 101 -7.97 -2.85 -18.22
N GLY A 102 -8.03 -4.13 -17.83
CA GLY A 102 -8.29 -5.22 -18.76
C GLY A 102 -7.09 -5.63 -19.62
N HIS A 103 -5.92 -5.02 -19.42
CA HIS A 103 -4.69 -5.35 -20.15
C HIS A 103 -3.47 -5.49 -19.23
N ASP A 104 -3.26 -6.71 -18.74
CA ASP A 104 -2.08 -7.06 -17.95
C ASP A 104 -0.81 -7.06 -18.81
N ARG A 105 0.28 -6.52 -18.27
CA ARG A 105 1.62 -6.77 -18.82
C ARG A 105 1.96 -8.25 -18.73
N PRO A 106 2.62 -8.84 -19.75
CA PRO A 106 3.02 -10.25 -19.71
C PRO A 106 4.26 -10.51 -18.85
N SER A 107 5.03 -9.47 -18.52
CA SER A 107 6.25 -9.56 -17.70
C SER A 107 6.64 -8.21 -17.11
N LEU A 108 7.65 -8.22 -16.23
CA LEU A 108 8.32 -7.02 -15.72
C LEU A 108 9.27 -6.38 -16.75
N ALA A 109 9.48 -6.97 -17.93
CA ALA A 109 10.41 -6.44 -18.92
C ALA A 109 10.14 -4.97 -19.25
N ILE A 110 11.22 -4.21 -19.50
CA ILE A 110 11.10 -2.84 -20.00
C ILE A 110 10.42 -2.90 -21.38
N PRO A 111 9.28 -2.23 -21.60
CA PRO A 111 8.49 -2.42 -22.81
C PRO A 111 9.14 -1.74 -24.03
N GLY A 112 8.78 -2.21 -25.21
CA GLY A 112 9.16 -1.62 -26.48
C GLY A 112 10.68 -1.53 -26.69
N ASN A 113 11.14 -0.38 -27.19
CA ASN A 113 12.52 -0.21 -27.64
C ASN A 113 13.42 0.61 -26.70
N TYR A 114 12.99 0.86 -25.45
CA TYR A 114 13.78 1.62 -24.47
C TYR A 114 15.14 0.99 -24.14
N GLY A 115 15.27 -0.34 -24.18
CA GLY A 115 16.54 -1.02 -23.93
C GLY A 115 17.65 -0.54 -24.86
N SER A 116 17.34 -0.42 -26.16
CA SER A 116 18.29 0.07 -27.18
C SER A 116 18.69 1.53 -26.95
N LEU A 117 17.77 2.39 -26.51
CA LEU A 117 18.06 3.77 -26.12
C LEU A 117 19.04 3.82 -24.94
N ILE A 118 18.79 3.02 -23.91
CA ILE A 118 19.65 2.95 -22.71
C ILE A 118 21.06 2.53 -23.10
N TYR A 119 21.21 1.43 -23.84
CA TYR A 119 22.53 0.91 -24.22
C TYR A 119 23.29 1.92 -25.08
N GLN A 120 22.68 2.45 -26.14
CA GLN A 120 23.36 3.42 -27.01
C GLN A 120 23.70 4.72 -26.30
N THR A 121 22.90 5.15 -25.31
CA THR A 121 23.22 6.31 -24.48
C THR A 121 24.40 6.03 -23.56
N ALA A 122 24.41 4.87 -22.89
CA ALA A 122 25.48 4.46 -21.98
C ALA A 122 26.83 4.30 -22.69
N GLU A 123 26.83 3.79 -23.93
CA GLU A 123 28.02 3.65 -24.78
C GLU A 123 28.73 4.98 -25.07
N GLN A 124 28.01 6.11 -25.00
CA GLN A 124 28.62 7.43 -25.19
C GLN A 124 29.47 7.87 -23.99
N GLY A 125 29.42 7.14 -22.87
CA GLY A 125 30.35 7.29 -21.75
C GLY A 125 30.07 8.48 -20.82
N ASN A 126 28.96 9.21 -20.98
CA ASN A 126 28.60 10.30 -20.08
C ASN A 126 28.32 9.76 -18.66
N LYS A 127 29.04 10.26 -17.66
CA LYS A 127 28.94 9.80 -16.27
C LYS A 127 27.86 10.52 -15.45
N ARG A 128 27.07 11.40 -16.07
CA ARG A 128 26.01 12.21 -15.44
C ARG A 128 24.64 11.84 -16.02
N MET A 129 24.39 10.54 -16.13
CA MET A 129 23.13 9.97 -16.59
C MET A 129 22.13 9.78 -15.44
N ILE A 130 20.88 10.18 -15.65
CA ILE A 130 19.77 10.02 -14.72
C ILE A 130 18.69 9.22 -15.43
N LEU A 131 18.24 8.13 -14.81
CA LEU A 131 17.07 7.38 -15.28
C LEU A 131 15.82 7.93 -14.60
N VAL A 132 14.81 8.30 -15.39
CA VAL A 132 13.47 8.61 -14.89
C VAL A 132 12.52 7.53 -15.36
N ILE A 133 11.83 6.90 -14.42
CA ILE A 133 10.88 5.81 -14.67
C ILE A 133 9.46 6.30 -14.37
N GLN A 134 8.68 6.46 -15.43
CA GLN A 134 7.26 6.82 -15.38
C GLN A 134 6.43 5.60 -15.78
N SER A 135 6.15 4.72 -14.82
CA SER A 135 5.45 3.46 -15.09
C SER A 135 4.37 3.15 -14.07
N ASP A 136 3.43 2.33 -14.51
CA ASP A 136 2.50 1.61 -13.67
C ASP A 136 3.20 0.39 -13.07
N GLY A 137 3.64 0.52 -11.81
CA GLY A 137 4.40 -0.51 -11.10
C GLY A 137 5.85 -0.70 -11.59
N PRO A 138 6.54 -1.76 -11.12
CA PRO A 138 7.96 -1.98 -11.36
C PRO A 138 8.27 -2.35 -12.82
N LEU A 139 9.53 -2.13 -13.19
CA LEU A 139 10.17 -2.63 -14.40
C LEU A 139 11.45 -3.40 -14.01
N ASN A 140 11.78 -4.46 -14.73
CA ASN A 140 13.05 -5.17 -14.57
C ASN A 140 14.18 -4.25 -15.04
N ILE A 141 14.76 -3.52 -14.10
CA ILE A 141 15.90 -2.63 -14.31
C ILE A 141 17.21 -3.21 -13.75
N ASN A 142 17.18 -4.46 -13.28
CA ASN A 142 18.33 -5.08 -12.60
C ASN A 142 19.59 -5.05 -13.49
N TYR A 143 19.42 -5.26 -14.80
CA TYR A 143 20.48 -5.33 -15.79
C TYR A 143 20.87 -3.97 -16.42
N ILE A 144 20.20 -2.86 -16.08
CA ILE A 144 20.52 -1.52 -16.61
C ILE A 144 20.85 -0.49 -15.55
N GLN A 145 20.46 -0.71 -14.29
CA GLN A 145 20.63 0.29 -13.23
C GLN A 145 22.09 0.71 -13.02
N HIS A 146 23.07 -0.17 -13.31
CA HIS A 146 24.49 0.15 -13.14
C HIS A 146 25.00 1.23 -14.10
N TYR A 147 24.28 1.51 -15.20
CA TYR A 147 24.60 2.62 -16.10
C TYR A 147 24.25 3.99 -15.51
N PHE A 148 23.37 4.04 -14.50
CA PHE A 148 22.78 5.27 -14.00
C PHE A 148 23.23 5.56 -12.56
N PRO A 149 24.04 6.62 -12.34
CA PRO A 149 24.36 7.09 -10.98
C PRO A 149 23.16 7.57 -10.17
N ALA A 150 22.03 7.88 -10.82
CA ALA A 150 20.78 8.26 -10.16
C ALA A 150 19.58 7.70 -10.92
N ILE A 151 18.59 7.21 -10.18
CA ILE A 151 17.32 6.70 -10.68
C ILE A 151 16.21 7.39 -9.90
N VAL A 152 15.20 7.89 -10.61
CA VAL A 152 13.99 8.49 -10.04
C VAL A 152 12.79 7.72 -10.57
N PHE A 153 12.07 7.05 -9.68
CA PHE A 153 10.76 6.49 -9.98
C PHE A 153 9.69 7.54 -9.65
N SER A 154 8.88 7.91 -10.63
CA SER A 154 7.82 8.90 -10.45
C SER A 154 6.41 8.30 -10.41
N GLY A 155 6.23 7.07 -10.89
CA GLY A 155 4.90 6.57 -11.25
C GLY A 155 4.19 7.49 -12.25
N TYR A 156 2.86 7.39 -12.32
CA TYR A 156 1.99 8.39 -12.96
C TYR A 156 1.63 9.47 -11.93
N ASN A 157 2.28 10.63 -12.02
CA ASN A 157 2.30 11.63 -10.95
C ASN A 157 1.36 12.83 -11.22
N GLY A 158 0.23 12.55 -11.89
CA GLY A 158 -0.84 13.50 -12.14
C GLY A 158 -0.48 14.68 -13.07
N GLU A 159 -1.36 15.67 -13.12
CA GLU A 159 -1.34 16.76 -14.09
C GLU A 159 -0.12 17.70 -14.02
N SER A 160 0.53 17.74 -12.85
CA SER A 160 1.72 18.57 -12.57
C SER A 160 3.01 17.75 -12.48
N GLN A 161 3.03 16.53 -13.03
CA GLN A 161 4.14 15.58 -12.93
C GLN A 161 5.51 16.20 -13.27
N GLY A 162 5.59 17.00 -14.33
CA GLY A 162 6.84 17.60 -14.79
C GLY A 162 7.37 18.66 -13.83
N THR A 163 6.48 19.47 -13.28
CA THR A 163 6.84 20.48 -12.25
C THR A 163 7.34 19.78 -10.99
N ALA A 164 6.65 18.73 -10.53
CA ALA A 164 7.05 17.96 -9.36
C ALA A 164 8.43 17.32 -9.55
N LEU A 165 8.64 16.62 -10.67
CA LEU A 165 9.91 16.00 -11.01
C LEU A 165 11.04 17.02 -11.09
N ALA A 166 10.84 18.15 -11.78
CA ALA A 166 11.86 19.17 -11.93
C ALA A 166 12.25 19.83 -10.60
N ASN A 167 11.32 20.00 -9.67
CA ASN A 167 11.63 20.48 -8.31
C ASN A 167 12.51 19.49 -7.55
N VAL A 168 12.29 18.18 -7.70
CA VAL A 168 13.16 17.14 -7.12
C VAL A 168 14.53 17.19 -7.78
N LEU A 169 14.60 17.13 -9.12
CA LEU A 169 15.87 17.14 -9.85
C LEU A 169 16.73 18.37 -9.55
N ALA A 170 16.12 19.55 -9.38
CA ALA A 170 16.81 20.80 -9.05
C ALA A 170 17.07 21.00 -7.54
N GLY A 171 16.71 20.03 -6.68
CA GLY A 171 16.91 20.13 -5.23
C GLY A 171 15.99 21.11 -4.50
N LYS A 172 15.01 21.72 -5.18
CA LYS A 172 13.97 22.55 -4.55
C LYS A 172 13.09 21.75 -3.61
N LYS A 173 12.97 20.44 -3.85
CA LYS A 173 12.34 19.48 -2.95
C LYS A 173 13.27 18.29 -2.74
N ASN A 174 13.52 17.97 -1.48
CA ASN A 174 14.20 16.75 -1.09
C ASN A 174 13.21 15.57 -1.23
N PRO A 175 13.52 14.51 -2.02
CA PRO A 175 12.61 13.37 -2.17
C PRO A 175 12.44 12.65 -0.83
N ASN A 176 11.21 12.22 -0.58
CA ASN A 176 10.81 11.50 0.64
C ASN A 176 9.72 10.45 0.36
N GLY A 177 9.62 10.00 -0.90
CA GLY A 177 8.75 8.90 -1.29
C GLY A 177 9.39 7.55 -0.95
N HIS A 178 8.55 6.58 -0.58
CA HIS A 178 8.93 5.20 -0.28
C HIS A 178 8.03 4.27 -1.08
N LEU A 179 8.57 3.16 -1.59
CA LEU A 179 7.82 2.20 -2.39
C LEU A 179 6.68 1.57 -1.58
N ASP A 180 5.48 1.54 -2.15
CA ASP A 180 4.30 0.84 -1.65
C ASP A 180 4.20 -0.60 -2.18
N PHE A 181 5.14 -1.02 -3.04
CA PHE A 181 5.29 -2.38 -3.54
C PHE A 181 6.72 -2.90 -3.38
N THR A 182 6.88 -4.22 -3.50
CA THR A 182 8.20 -4.85 -3.61
C THR A 182 8.66 -4.81 -5.07
N TRP A 183 9.85 -4.25 -5.32
CA TRP A 183 10.43 -4.22 -6.66
C TRP A 183 11.27 -5.47 -6.86
N TYR A 184 10.76 -6.42 -7.64
CA TYR A 184 11.44 -7.69 -7.91
C TYR A 184 12.57 -7.52 -8.93
N MET A 185 13.58 -8.39 -8.85
CA MET A 185 14.72 -8.38 -9.77
C MET A 185 14.32 -8.76 -11.20
N ASN A 186 13.42 -9.74 -11.35
CA ASN A 186 12.92 -10.26 -12.61
C ASN A 186 11.66 -11.12 -12.38
N ASP A 187 11.09 -11.65 -13.46
CA ASP A 187 9.89 -12.49 -13.44
C ASP A 187 10.08 -13.84 -12.71
N ASP A 188 11.31 -14.36 -12.58
CA ASP A 188 11.60 -15.61 -11.83
C ASP A 188 11.35 -15.47 -10.31
N GLN A 189 11.06 -14.26 -9.85
CA GLN A 189 10.68 -13.95 -8.48
C GLN A 189 9.17 -13.81 -8.29
N LEU A 190 8.39 -13.95 -9.36
CA LEU A 190 6.95 -13.91 -9.32
C LEU A 190 6.38 -15.32 -9.48
N ALA A 191 5.41 -15.65 -8.66
CA ALA A 191 4.54 -16.79 -8.94
C ALA A 191 3.57 -16.44 -10.07
N ASP A 192 2.95 -17.46 -10.66
CA ASP A 192 2.04 -17.29 -11.81
C ASP A 192 0.94 -16.26 -11.49
N LYS A 193 0.54 -15.43 -12.47
CA LYS A 193 -0.44 -14.37 -12.23
C LYS A 193 -1.85 -14.88 -11.87
N SER A 194 -2.17 -16.14 -12.19
CA SER A 194 -3.41 -16.80 -11.84
C SER A 194 -3.41 -17.43 -10.44
N ASP A 195 -2.25 -17.49 -9.79
CA ASP A 195 -2.11 -17.99 -8.43
C ASP A 195 -2.39 -16.85 -7.42
N TYR A 196 -3.41 -17.03 -6.59
CA TYR A 196 -3.83 -16.06 -5.58
C TYR A 196 -3.35 -16.39 -4.17
N TYR A 197 -2.54 -17.44 -3.99
CA TYR A 197 -1.98 -17.77 -2.69
C TYR A 197 -0.79 -16.87 -2.33
N LEU A 198 -0.58 -16.65 -1.03
CA LEU A 198 0.46 -15.77 -0.51
C LEU A 198 1.69 -16.53 0.00
N THR A 199 1.48 -17.72 0.54
CA THR A 199 2.47 -18.45 1.34
C THR A 199 3.43 -19.24 0.45
N PRO A 200 4.70 -19.44 0.87
CA PRO A 200 5.70 -20.13 0.05
C PRO A 200 5.32 -21.57 -0.32
N ASP A 201 4.67 -22.31 0.58
CA ASP A 201 4.18 -23.67 0.35
C ASP A 201 3.24 -23.79 -0.87
N LYS A 202 2.42 -22.76 -1.12
CA LYS A 202 1.46 -22.71 -2.22
C LYS A 202 1.96 -21.98 -3.48
N THR A 203 3.11 -21.32 -3.38
CA THR A 203 3.66 -20.45 -4.45
C THR A 203 5.03 -20.95 -4.93
N ASN A 204 5.21 -22.28 -4.98
CA ASN A 204 6.46 -22.93 -5.41
C ASN A 204 7.71 -22.45 -4.65
N GLY A 205 7.57 -22.18 -3.35
CA GLY A 205 8.63 -21.72 -2.46
C GLY A 205 8.95 -20.23 -2.54
N LEU A 206 8.26 -19.45 -3.39
CA LEU A 206 8.55 -18.02 -3.58
C LEU A 206 7.98 -17.16 -2.46
N GLY A 207 6.73 -17.38 -2.08
CA GLY A 207 5.92 -16.45 -1.29
C GLY A 207 5.61 -15.17 -2.06
N ARG A 208 4.53 -14.47 -1.67
CA ARG A 208 4.15 -13.18 -2.26
C ARG A 208 4.29 -12.04 -1.26
N THR A 209 4.52 -10.85 -1.80
CA THR A 209 4.70 -9.60 -1.05
C THR A 209 5.91 -9.66 -0.11
N TYR A 210 6.32 -8.53 0.47
CA TYR A 210 7.36 -8.55 1.50
C TYR A 210 7.00 -9.38 2.75
N GLN A 211 5.72 -9.76 2.93
CA GLN A 211 5.25 -10.51 4.09
C GLN A 211 5.58 -12.00 4.02
N TYR A 212 5.75 -12.58 2.83
CA TYR A 212 6.03 -14.02 2.67
C TYR A 212 7.16 -14.32 1.69
N PHE A 213 7.59 -13.33 0.90
CA PHE A 213 8.61 -13.51 -0.12
C PHE A 213 9.94 -13.99 0.47
N THR A 214 10.49 -15.06 -0.12
CA THR A 214 11.65 -15.79 0.41
C THR A 214 12.96 -15.42 -0.28
N LYS A 215 12.89 -14.73 -1.44
CA LYS A 215 14.08 -14.27 -2.17
C LYS A 215 14.42 -12.81 -1.82
N LYS A 216 15.56 -12.34 -2.33
CA LYS A 216 15.99 -10.94 -2.17
C LYS A 216 15.34 -10.05 -3.25
N PRO A 217 14.61 -8.99 -2.90
CA PRO A 217 14.07 -8.06 -3.90
C PRO A 217 15.17 -7.14 -4.45
N LEU A 218 14.91 -6.50 -5.59
CA LEU A 218 15.78 -5.45 -6.12
C LEU A 218 15.70 -4.19 -5.25
N TYR A 219 14.48 -3.73 -4.99
CA TYR A 219 14.18 -2.71 -3.98
C TYR A 219 13.05 -3.22 -3.10
N SER A 220 13.25 -3.15 -1.78
CA SER A 220 12.30 -3.73 -0.83
C SER A 220 11.05 -2.86 -0.69
N PHE A 221 9.94 -3.45 -0.24
CA PHE A 221 8.79 -2.64 0.19
C PHE A 221 9.23 -1.59 1.21
N GLY A 222 8.73 -0.37 1.04
CA GLY A 222 9.08 0.78 1.85
C GLY A 222 10.47 1.35 1.55
N TYR A 223 11.15 0.99 0.45
CA TYR A 223 12.43 1.58 0.08
C TYR A 223 12.27 3.00 -0.48
N GLY A 224 13.10 3.93 -0.01
CA GLY A 224 13.13 5.33 -0.46
C GLY A 224 14.47 5.95 -0.10
N LEU A 225 14.90 6.95 -0.88
CA LEU A 225 16.12 7.71 -0.61
C LEU A 225 15.81 9.19 -0.43
N SER A 226 16.73 9.88 0.24
CA SER A 226 16.69 11.33 0.46
C SER A 226 18.02 11.96 0.03
N TYR A 227 18.01 13.27 -0.23
CA TYR A 227 19.23 14.06 -0.39
C TYR A 227 19.95 14.34 0.94
N THR A 228 19.30 14.02 2.07
CA THR A 228 19.92 14.02 3.40
C THR A 228 19.95 12.60 3.97
N ARG A 229 20.47 12.44 5.19
CA ARG A 229 20.55 11.15 5.88
C ARG A 229 19.89 11.23 7.24
N PHE A 230 19.28 10.13 7.67
CA PHE A 230 18.63 10.03 8.96
C PHE A 230 19.23 8.91 9.80
N LYS A 231 19.41 9.21 11.08
CA LYS A 231 19.80 8.24 12.11
C LYS A 231 18.59 7.98 12.99
N TYR A 232 18.37 6.70 13.29
CA TYR A 232 17.36 6.24 14.24
C TYR A 232 18.08 5.82 15.51
N ALA A 233 17.51 6.11 16.68
CA ALA A 233 18.12 5.79 17.96
C ALA A 233 17.06 5.57 19.05
N ASP A 234 17.51 5.02 20.17
CA ASP A 234 16.78 4.99 21.44
C ASP A 234 15.40 4.31 21.36
N MET A 235 15.32 3.20 20.60
CA MET A 235 14.10 2.41 20.51
C MET A 235 13.78 1.75 21.85
N SER A 236 12.54 1.92 22.30
CA SER A 236 12.02 1.33 23.53
C SER A 236 10.58 0.84 23.33
N VAL A 237 10.15 -0.09 24.20
CA VAL A 237 8.79 -0.61 24.26
C VAL A 237 8.19 -0.36 25.63
N SER A 238 6.89 -0.04 25.67
CA SER A 238 6.18 0.21 26.94
C SER A 238 5.98 -1.04 27.80
N SER A 239 6.02 -2.23 27.19
CA SER A 239 5.98 -3.51 27.87
C SER A 239 6.68 -4.58 27.02
N HIS A 240 7.34 -5.54 27.67
CA HIS A 240 7.91 -6.73 27.03
C HIS A 240 6.98 -7.95 27.11
N GLN A 241 5.82 -7.82 27.75
CA GLN A 241 4.81 -8.87 27.82
C GLN A 241 3.41 -8.25 27.75
N ILE A 242 2.57 -8.75 26.85
CA ILE A 242 1.19 -8.28 26.67
C ILE A 242 0.24 -9.45 26.40
N SER A 243 -1.04 -9.27 26.68
CA SER A 243 -2.10 -10.12 26.12
C SER A 243 -2.61 -9.57 24.78
N PRO A 244 -3.40 -10.32 24.00
CA PRO A 244 -4.05 -9.82 22.80
C PRO A 244 -4.99 -8.61 23.02
N ASP A 245 -5.55 -8.47 24.22
CA ASP A 245 -6.43 -7.34 24.59
C ASP A 245 -5.66 -6.03 24.86
N ASP A 246 -4.37 -6.14 25.12
CA ASP A 246 -3.52 -5.02 25.48
C ASP A 246 -2.97 -4.29 24.24
N SER A 247 -2.11 -3.31 24.49
CA SER A 247 -1.36 -2.60 23.47
C SER A 247 0.07 -2.34 23.93
N VAL A 248 0.99 -2.30 22.98
CA VAL A 248 2.38 -1.89 23.20
C VAL A 248 2.67 -0.61 22.44
N THR A 249 3.32 0.34 23.11
CA THR A 249 3.81 1.57 22.50
C THR A 249 5.31 1.44 22.23
N ILE A 250 5.72 1.76 21.02
CA ILE A 250 7.09 1.75 20.54
C ILE A 250 7.52 3.21 20.39
N SER A 251 8.57 3.61 21.09
CA SER A 251 9.09 4.98 21.06
C SER A 251 10.54 5.00 20.60
N PHE A 252 10.93 5.99 19.79
CA PHE A 252 12.28 6.13 19.25
C PHE A 252 12.52 7.56 18.73
N ASP A 253 13.78 7.88 18.47
CA ASP A 253 14.20 9.17 17.93
C ASP A 253 14.68 9.05 16.48
N ILE A 254 14.37 10.06 15.67
CA ILE A 254 14.94 10.25 14.33
C ILE A 254 15.65 11.59 14.25
N THR A 255 16.93 11.56 13.90
CA THR A 255 17.75 12.76 13.70
C THR A 255 18.16 12.90 12.24
N ASN A 256 17.99 14.08 11.66
CA ASN A 256 18.62 14.42 10.39
C ASN A 256 20.13 14.63 10.61
N THR A 257 20.96 13.76 10.06
CA THR A 257 22.43 13.77 10.21
C THR A 257 23.15 14.18 8.92
N GLY A 258 22.40 14.63 7.91
CA GLY A 258 22.98 15.22 6.71
C GLY A 258 22.97 16.75 6.77
N ASN A 259 23.26 17.36 5.62
CA ASN A 259 23.50 18.80 5.51
C ASN A 259 22.34 19.55 4.83
N LEU A 260 21.25 18.85 4.51
CA LEU A 260 20.09 19.43 3.84
C LEU A 260 18.84 19.16 4.68
N PRO A 261 17.86 20.08 4.69
CA PRO A 261 16.54 19.81 5.26
C PRO A 261 15.88 18.62 4.54
N GLY A 262 15.15 17.81 5.29
CA GLY A 262 14.45 16.66 4.71
C GLY A 262 13.46 16.03 5.69
N ALA A 263 12.64 15.13 5.18
CA ALA A 263 11.76 14.28 6.00
C ALA A 263 11.99 12.82 5.64
N ASP A 264 11.87 11.94 6.63
CA ASP A 264 11.96 10.49 6.47
C ASP A 264 10.61 9.82 6.80
N VAL A 265 10.47 8.54 6.45
CA VAL A 265 9.31 7.73 6.86
C VAL A 265 9.79 6.58 7.73
N ALA A 266 9.57 6.72 9.03
CA ALA A 266 9.82 5.68 10.02
C ALA A 266 8.85 4.52 9.80
N GLN A 267 9.33 3.28 9.73
CA GLN A 267 8.48 2.11 9.49
C GLN A 267 8.68 1.09 10.60
N LEU A 268 7.57 0.69 11.24
CA LEU A 268 7.54 -0.33 12.28
C LEU A 268 6.94 -1.61 11.73
N TYR A 269 7.79 -2.62 11.61
CA TYR A 269 7.40 -3.98 11.23
C TYR A 269 7.31 -4.87 12.46
N VAL A 270 6.47 -5.89 12.42
CA VAL A 270 6.45 -6.94 13.45
C VAL A 270 6.68 -8.27 12.78
N ALA A 271 7.77 -8.94 13.18
CA ALA A 271 8.07 -10.31 12.79
C ALA A 271 7.39 -11.30 13.74
N TYR A 272 6.70 -12.27 13.16
CA TYR A 272 5.86 -13.23 13.87
C TYR A 272 6.69 -14.39 14.46
N PRO A 273 6.20 -15.05 15.53
CA PRO A 273 6.78 -16.29 16.02
C PRO A 273 6.63 -17.41 14.99
N LYS A 274 7.51 -18.41 15.05
CA LYS A 274 7.37 -19.62 14.24
C LYS A 274 6.39 -20.57 14.91
N ILE A 275 5.30 -20.90 14.23
CA ILE A 275 4.29 -21.84 14.71
C ILE A 275 4.32 -23.09 13.83
N LYS A 276 4.41 -24.27 14.45
CA LYS A 276 4.52 -25.53 13.71
C LYS A 276 3.25 -25.78 12.89
N GLY A 277 3.41 -25.94 11.58
CA GLY A 277 2.32 -26.25 10.65
C GLY A 277 1.47 -25.03 10.23
N ILE A 278 1.92 -23.81 10.53
CA ILE A 278 1.22 -22.58 10.16
C ILE A 278 2.23 -21.61 9.54
N ASP A 279 1.99 -21.22 8.29
CA ASP A 279 2.81 -20.25 7.58
C ASP A 279 2.32 -18.83 7.87
N LEU A 280 2.88 -18.24 8.92
CA LEU A 280 2.66 -16.83 9.27
C LEU A 280 3.55 -15.90 8.44
N PRO A 281 3.19 -14.60 8.31
CA PRO A 281 4.07 -13.62 7.70
C PRO A 281 5.47 -13.61 8.35
N ILE A 282 6.53 -13.52 7.54
CA ILE A 282 7.88 -13.26 8.07
C ILE A 282 7.94 -11.93 8.83
N LYS A 283 7.15 -10.95 8.39
CA LYS A 283 6.86 -9.69 9.08
C LYS A 283 5.66 -8.97 8.45
N ARG A 284 5.04 -8.05 9.18
CA ARG A 284 3.99 -7.14 8.68
C ARG A 284 4.24 -5.71 9.17
N LEU A 285 4.03 -4.70 8.32
CA LEU A 285 4.03 -3.30 8.73
C LEU A 285 2.85 -3.07 9.68
N GLN A 286 3.11 -2.59 10.90
CA GLN A 286 2.10 -2.32 11.92
C GLN A 286 1.94 -0.82 12.23
N GLY A 287 2.86 0.00 11.73
CA GLY A 287 2.75 1.45 11.82
C GLY A 287 3.85 2.12 11.03
N PHE A 288 3.60 3.36 10.62
CA PHE A 288 4.63 4.23 10.06
C PHE A 288 4.32 5.68 10.40
N GLN A 289 5.35 6.51 10.44
CA GLN A 289 5.22 7.94 10.70
C GLN A 289 6.18 8.68 9.77
N LYS A 290 5.66 9.60 8.97
CA LYS A 290 6.49 10.58 8.27
C LYS A 290 6.86 11.69 9.24
N THR A 291 8.15 12.00 9.35
CA THR A 291 8.62 13.12 10.17
C THR A 291 8.11 14.44 9.60
N LYS A 292 8.14 15.50 10.41
CA LYS A 292 8.18 16.86 9.85
C LYS A 292 9.46 17.04 9.03
N ILE A 293 9.58 18.17 8.33
CA ILE A 293 10.87 18.54 7.73
C ILE A 293 11.83 18.87 8.87
N LEU A 294 12.88 18.07 8.99
CA LEU A 294 13.95 18.23 9.96
C LEU A 294 15.11 19.00 9.33
N GLU A 295 15.52 20.08 9.99
CA GLU A 295 16.77 20.76 9.69
C GLU A 295 17.98 19.87 10.05
N PRO A 296 19.19 20.12 9.51
CA PRO A 296 20.40 19.42 9.93
C PRO A 296 20.58 19.40 11.46
N ASN A 297 20.85 18.21 12.01
CA ASN A 297 20.97 17.90 13.44
C ASN A 297 19.69 18.01 14.26
N GLN A 298 18.53 18.28 13.64
CA GLN A 298 17.26 18.26 14.35
C GLN A 298 16.78 16.83 14.56
N THR A 299 16.25 16.58 15.76
CA THR A 299 15.61 15.32 16.16
C THR A 299 14.10 15.48 16.28
N GLU A 300 13.36 14.45 15.91
CA GLU A 300 11.95 14.26 16.24
C GLU A 300 11.76 12.93 16.98
N HIS A 301 11.04 12.99 18.10
CA HIS A 301 10.64 11.82 18.88
C HIS A 301 9.33 11.27 18.34
N ILE A 302 9.28 9.97 18.06
CA ILE A 302 8.12 9.28 17.48
C ILE A 302 7.65 8.19 18.44
N SER A 303 6.33 8.05 18.53
CA SER A 303 5.67 7.02 19.32
C SER A 303 4.58 6.34 18.48
N LEU A 304 4.68 5.02 18.30
CA LEU A 304 3.73 4.20 17.55
C LEU A 304 3.07 3.18 18.48
N LYS A 305 1.74 3.17 18.50
CA LYS A 305 0.95 2.24 19.32
C LYS A 305 0.43 1.08 18.48
N VAL A 306 0.71 -0.14 18.91
CA VAL A 306 0.23 -1.38 18.28
C VAL A 306 -0.66 -2.12 19.28
N LYS A 307 -1.90 -2.44 18.88
CA LYS A 307 -2.82 -3.26 19.69
C LYS A 307 -2.49 -4.74 19.47
N GLY A 308 -2.60 -5.57 20.50
CA GLY A 308 -2.32 -7.00 20.42
C GLY A 308 -3.12 -7.69 19.31
N ILE A 309 -4.41 -7.39 19.20
CA ILE A 309 -5.30 -7.90 18.14
C ILE A 309 -4.86 -7.55 16.70
N GLN A 310 -4.09 -6.48 16.47
CA GLN A 310 -3.56 -6.17 15.12
C GLN A 310 -2.50 -7.18 14.64
N LEU A 311 -2.02 -8.04 15.54
CA LEU A 311 -1.06 -9.11 15.28
C LEU A 311 -1.77 -10.45 15.03
N ALA A 312 -3.08 -10.44 14.83
CA ALA A 312 -3.82 -11.63 14.49
C ALA A 312 -3.56 -12.07 13.05
N ASN A 313 -3.79 -13.36 12.83
CA ASN A 313 -3.97 -13.94 11.51
C ASN A 313 -5.22 -14.81 11.52
N TRP A 314 -5.98 -14.73 10.43
CA TRP A 314 -7.15 -15.58 10.21
C TRP A 314 -6.80 -17.07 10.33
N SER A 315 -7.50 -17.78 11.23
CA SER A 315 -7.46 -19.23 11.35
C SER A 315 -8.57 -19.84 10.51
N GLU A 316 -8.21 -20.51 9.41
CA GLU A 316 -9.21 -21.24 8.61
C GLU A 316 -9.91 -22.37 9.37
N LYS A 317 -9.24 -22.92 10.39
CA LYS A 317 -9.76 -23.98 11.25
C LYS A 317 -10.80 -23.43 12.23
N ASP A 318 -10.48 -22.32 12.88
CA ASP A 318 -11.29 -21.76 13.96
C ASP A 318 -12.25 -20.66 13.47
N LYS A 319 -12.17 -20.28 12.19
CA LYS A 319 -12.96 -19.22 11.51
C LYS A 319 -12.99 -17.91 12.28
N LYS A 320 -11.81 -17.46 12.69
CA LYS A 320 -11.63 -16.25 13.46
C LYS A 320 -10.19 -15.76 13.38
N GLU A 321 -9.99 -14.51 13.75
CA GLU A 321 -8.69 -13.92 13.95
C GLU A 321 -8.01 -14.51 15.20
N VAL A 322 -6.78 -15.01 15.03
CA VAL A 322 -6.01 -15.62 16.13
C VAL A 322 -4.68 -14.89 16.28
N VAL A 323 -4.43 -14.40 17.49
CA VAL A 323 -3.11 -13.96 17.93
C VAL A 323 -2.39 -15.16 18.53
N TYR A 324 -1.38 -15.66 17.82
CA TYR A 324 -0.60 -16.82 18.27
C TYR A 324 0.31 -16.41 19.43
N GLN A 325 0.43 -17.26 20.44
CA GLN A 325 1.33 -16.99 21.56
C GLN A 325 2.80 -17.15 21.14
N GLY A 326 3.68 -16.31 21.68
CA GLY A 326 5.11 -16.39 21.43
C GLY A 326 5.81 -15.02 21.39
N ASP A 327 7.07 -15.04 20.98
CA ASP A 327 7.89 -13.84 20.88
C ASP A 327 7.72 -13.15 19.53
N TYR A 328 7.14 -11.95 19.58
CA TYR A 328 7.04 -11.05 18.43
C TYR A 328 8.20 -10.07 18.45
N ARG A 329 8.87 -9.89 17.32
CA ARG A 329 9.96 -8.91 17.20
C ARG A 329 9.45 -7.66 16.51
N PHE A 330 9.32 -6.58 17.25
CA PHE A 330 9.06 -5.25 16.75
C PHE A 330 10.36 -4.71 16.15
N GLN A 331 10.33 -4.36 14.87
CA GLN A 331 11.49 -4.01 14.06
C GLN A 331 11.31 -2.60 13.50
N LEU A 332 12.15 -1.68 13.93
CA LEU A 332 12.23 -0.34 13.38
C LEU A 332 13.13 -0.37 12.14
N GLY A 333 12.60 -0.01 10.98
CA GLY A 333 13.32 -0.07 9.72
C GLY A 333 13.17 1.19 8.88
N LYS A 334 14.16 1.39 8.00
CA LYS A 334 14.07 2.36 6.88
C LYS A 334 13.28 1.83 5.70
N ASN A 335 13.18 0.50 5.61
CA ASN A 335 12.36 -0.25 4.69
C ASN A 335 12.21 -1.67 5.25
N SER A 336 11.44 -2.54 4.59
CA SER A 336 11.17 -3.90 5.07
C SER A 336 12.41 -4.80 5.24
N SER A 337 13.53 -4.47 4.57
CA SER A 337 14.79 -5.23 4.64
C SER A 337 15.91 -4.54 5.44
N ASP A 338 15.89 -3.20 5.56
CA ASP A 338 16.89 -2.42 6.31
C ASP A 338 16.36 -2.08 7.71
N ILE A 339 16.49 -3.05 8.62
CA ILE A 339 16.11 -2.93 10.02
C ILE A 339 17.25 -2.30 10.81
N VAL A 340 16.95 -1.21 11.52
CA VAL A 340 17.92 -0.43 12.28
C VAL A 340 17.96 -0.87 13.75
N ASP A 341 16.81 -1.19 14.32
CA ASP A 341 16.69 -1.66 15.71
C ASP A 341 15.52 -2.63 15.85
N SER A 342 15.52 -3.45 16.90
CA SER A 342 14.42 -4.35 17.20
C SER A 342 14.27 -4.65 18.69
N GLN A 343 13.03 -4.73 19.15
CA GLN A 343 12.65 -5.12 20.50
C GLN A 343 11.75 -6.36 20.47
N SER A 344 11.92 -7.26 21.43
CA SER A 344 11.05 -8.45 21.55
C SER A 344 9.96 -8.21 22.60
N VAL A 345 8.73 -8.59 22.25
CA VAL A 345 7.57 -8.56 23.13
C VAL A 345 6.92 -9.93 23.08
N ASN A 346 6.77 -10.56 24.24
CA ASN A 346 6.14 -11.86 24.37
C ASN A 346 4.62 -11.68 24.49
N ILE A 347 3.86 -12.40 23.66
CA ILE A 347 2.39 -12.38 23.70
C ILE A 347 1.88 -13.68 24.29
N GLN A 348 1.04 -13.58 25.32
CA GLN A 348 0.46 -14.72 26.04
C GLN A 348 -1.04 -14.56 26.25
N GLY A 349 -1.72 -15.68 26.50
CA GLY A 349 -3.16 -15.70 26.73
C GLY A 349 -3.95 -15.72 25.42
N THR A 350 -5.21 -15.32 25.51
CA THR A 350 -6.18 -15.31 24.41
C THR A 350 -6.94 -13.99 24.42
N LEU A 351 -7.40 -13.55 23.25
CA LEU A 351 -8.29 -12.39 23.18
C LEU A 351 -9.55 -12.67 23.97
N THR A 352 -9.97 -11.71 24.80
CA THR A 352 -11.25 -11.77 25.50
C THR A 352 -12.37 -11.52 24.48
N PRO A 353 -13.26 -12.50 24.21
CA PRO A 353 -14.35 -12.30 23.26
C PRO A 353 -15.25 -11.15 23.70
N LYS A 354 -15.53 -10.25 22.78
CA LYS A 354 -16.41 -9.12 23.01
C LYS A 354 -17.19 -8.82 21.75
N ILE A 355 -18.51 -8.71 21.86
CA ILE A 355 -19.36 -8.31 20.73
C ILE A 355 -18.97 -6.91 20.28
N THR A 356 -18.75 -6.75 18.98
CA THR A 356 -18.40 -5.47 18.34
C THR A 356 -19.41 -5.03 17.29
N LEU A 357 -20.18 -5.97 16.73
CA LEU A 357 -21.20 -5.70 15.75
C LEU A 357 -22.43 -6.56 16.05
N VAL A 358 -23.61 -5.97 15.90
CA VAL A 358 -24.88 -6.67 15.86
C VAL A 358 -25.58 -6.23 14.58
N THR A 359 -26.09 -7.17 13.79
CA THR A 359 -26.88 -6.89 12.61
C THR A 359 -28.32 -7.34 12.82
N VAL A 360 -29.24 -6.71 12.09
CA VAL A 360 -30.64 -7.14 11.99
C VAL A 360 -30.94 -7.18 10.50
N GLU A 361 -30.99 -8.37 9.93
CA GLU A 361 -31.08 -8.61 8.49
C GLU A 361 -32.30 -9.50 8.22
N PRO A 362 -33.52 -8.93 8.21
CA PRO A 362 -34.72 -9.68 7.92
C PRO A 362 -34.83 -9.98 6.42
N GLU A 363 -35.61 -11.01 6.09
CA GLU A 363 -35.84 -11.41 4.69
C GLU A 363 -36.61 -10.38 3.84
N ASN A 364 -37.35 -9.48 4.49
CA ASN A 364 -38.15 -8.43 3.88
C ASN A 364 -38.06 -7.17 4.75
N LEU A 365 -38.19 -6.00 4.13
CA LEU A 365 -38.25 -4.70 4.82
C LEU A 365 -39.62 -4.02 4.67
N VAL A 366 -40.56 -4.65 3.95
CA VAL A 366 -41.89 -4.09 3.69
C VAL A 366 -42.95 -5.10 4.15
N TYR A 367 -43.82 -4.66 5.05
CA TYR A 367 -44.89 -5.46 5.64
C TYR A 367 -46.23 -4.72 5.59
N LYS A 368 -47.34 -5.43 5.84
CA LYS A 368 -48.68 -4.88 6.02
C LYS A 368 -49.05 -4.85 7.49
N ALA A 369 -49.94 -3.93 7.87
CA ALA A 369 -50.56 -3.96 9.19
C ALA A 369 -51.25 -5.32 9.45
N GLY A 370 -50.98 -5.90 10.62
CA GLY A 370 -51.44 -7.23 11.04
C GLY A 370 -50.42 -8.36 10.81
N GLU A 371 -49.36 -8.14 10.03
CA GLU A 371 -48.30 -9.13 9.84
C GLU A 371 -47.33 -9.18 11.04
N THR A 372 -46.59 -10.28 11.14
CA THR A 372 -45.60 -10.51 12.19
C THR A 372 -44.29 -11.05 11.64
N LEU A 373 -43.19 -10.74 12.31
CA LEU A 373 -41.87 -11.29 12.03
C LEU A 373 -41.21 -11.77 13.33
N ASP A 374 -40.66 -12.97 13.32
CA ASP A 374 -39.86 -13.51 14.42
C ASP A 374 -38.37 -13.24 14.17
N LEU A 375 -37.77 -12.34 14.94
CA LEU A 375 -36.37 -11.98 14.81
C LEU A 375 -35.39 -13.06 15.31
N SER A 376 -35.87 -14.07 16.04
CA SER A 376 -35.06 -15.22 16.46
C SER A 376 -34.91 -16.28 15.36
N GLY A 377 -35.67 -16.12 14.27
CA GLY A 377 -35.67 -17.03 13.13
C GLY A 377 -34.45 -16.89 12.20
N LYS A 378 -34.39 -17.80 11.23
CA LYS A 378 -33.39 -17.78 10.15
C LYS A 378 -33.78 -16.81 9.04
N ASN A 379 -32.79 -16.17 8.42
CA ASN A 379 -32.96 -15.47 7.16
C ASN A 379 -32.84 -16.47 6.01
N LYS A 380 -33.95 -16.77 5.34
CA LYS A 380 -34.00 -17.77 4.25
C LYS A 380 -33.17 -17.43 3.01
N TRP A 381 -32.72 -16.19 2.87
CA TRP A 381 -31.87 -15.78 1.74
C TRP A 381 -30.38 -15.96 2.05
N ILE A 382 -30.03 -16.19 3.31
CA ILE A 382 -28.67 -16.49 3.74
C ILE A 382 -28.55 -18.01 3.77
N GLU A 383 -27.87 -18.58 2.78
CA GLU A 383 -27.51 -20.00 2.83
C GLU A 383 -26.44 -20.22 3.91
N SER A 384 -26.49 -21.37 4.58
CA SER A 384 -25.41 -21.77 5.47
C SER A 384 -24.16 -22.05 4.65
N ASP A 385 -23.14 -21.20 4.78
CA ASP A 385 -21.82 -21.39 4.17
C ASP A 385 -21.01 -22.55 4.79
N ILE A 386 -21.63 -23.31 5.69
CA ILE A 386 -21.00 -24.40 6.44
C ILE A 386 -21.40 -25.75 5.83
N THR A 387 -20.46 -26.36 5.09
CA THR A 387 -20.60 -27.75 4.61
C THR A 387 -20.83 -28.70 5.80
N PRO A 388 -21.55 -29.84 5.63
CA PRO A 388 -21.78 -30.81 6.71
C PRO A 388 -20.53 -31.26 7.49
N ALA A 389 -19.36 -31.31 6.83
CA ALA A 389 -18.08 -31.64 7.45
C ALA A 389 -17.50 -30.55 8.38
N ARG A 390 -18.15 -29.39 8.48
CA ARG A 390 -17.67 -28.20 9.21
C ARG A 390 -18.64 -27.70 10.29
N LYS A 391 -19.82 -28.32 10.44
CA LYS A 391 -20.88 -27.90 11.38
C LYS A 391 -20.47 -27.97 12.85
N ASP A 392 -19.47 -28.79 13.20
CA ASP A 392 -19.05 -28.99 14.59
C ASP A 392 -18.13 -27.86 15.12
N PHE A 393 -17.72 -26.89 14.29
CA PHE A 393 -16.64 -25.96 14.63
C PHE A 393 -17.04 -24.48 14.72
N VAL A 394 -18.18 -24.07 14.14
CA VAL A 394 -18.56 -22.64 14.02
C VAL A 394 -20.09 -22.50 14.07
N PRO A 395 -20.63 -21.49 14.77
CA PRO A 395 -22.06 -21.17 14.70
C PRO A 395 -22.51 -20.92 13.25
N GLU A 396 -23.67 -21.44 12.85
CA GLU A 396 -24.31 -21.08 11.58
C GLU A 396 -24.76 -19.61 11.66
N ALA A 397 -24.27 -18.79 10.74
CA ALA A 397 -24.59 -17.37 10.64
C ALA A 397 -25.70 -17.13 9.61
N ASP A 398 -26.85 -17.78 9.83
CA ASP A 398 -28.03 -17.70 8.96
C ASP A 398 -29.27 -17.17 9.69
N HIS A 399 -29.10 -16.48 10.82
CA HIS A 399 -30.16 -15.87 11.60
C HIS A 399 -30.48 -14.45 11.13
N ILE A 400 -31.69 -13.97 11.45
CA ILE A 400 -32.06 -12.57 11.20
C ILE A 400 -31.23 -11.64 12.08
N ILE A 401 -30.83 -12.07 13.26
CA ILE A 401 -29.92 -11.33 14.13
C ILE A 401 -28.61 -12.09 14.21
N GLU A 402 -27.54 -11.41 13.82
CA GLU A 402 -26.19 -11.91 14.00
C GLU A 402 -25.42 -10.96 14.90
N ALA A 403 -24.45 -11.52 15.64
CA ALA A 403 -23.50 -10.74 16.41
C ALA A 403 -22.10 -11.25 16.13
N VAL A 404 -21.16 -10.33 15.98
CA VAL A 404 -19.76 -10.62 15.64
C VAL A 404 -18.85 -10.15 16.75
N ASN A 405 -17.95 -11.04 17.18
CA ASN A 405 -16.94 -10.78 18.18
C ASN A 405 -15.77 -9.96 17.62
N ASN A 406 -14.95 -9.41 18.51
CA ASN A 406 -13.71 -8.71 18.23
C ASN A 406 -12.59 -9.57 17.61
N ASP A 407 -12.79 -10.88 17.44
CA ASP A 407 -11.96 -11.78 16.63
C ASP A 407 -12.63 -12.20 15.31
N GLU A 408 -13.68 -11.47 14.88
CA GLU A 408 -14.46 -11.74 13.67
C GLU A 408 -15.26 -13.06 13.68
N SER A 409 -15.25 -13.81 14.79
CA SER A 409 -16.14 -14.97 14.94
C SER A 409 -17.59 -14.54 15.21
N PHE A 410 -18.55 -15.35 14.76
CA PHE A 410 -19.95 -15.20 15.16
C PHE A 410 -20.14 -15.56 16.65
N ALA A 411 -20.88 -14.74 17.36
CA ALA A 411 -21.23 -14.97 18.75
C ALA A 411 -22.38 -15.98 18.87
N ASP A 412 -22.32 -16.86 19.87
CA ASP A 412 -23.39 -17.80 20.17
C ASP A 412 -24.54 -17.08 20.88
N LEU A 413 -25.52 -16.64 20.09
CA LEU A 413 -26.70 -15.92 20.59
C LEU A 413 -27.67 -16.79 21.39
N SER A 414 -27.57 -18.14 21.32
CA SER A 414 -28.44 -19.03 22.10
C SER A 414 -28.30 -18.86 23.62
N LYS A 415 -27.17 -18.27 24.05
CA LYS A 415 -26.85 -17.98 25.45
C LYS A 415 -26.91 -16.50 25.79
N ALA A 416 -27.11 -15.63 24.79
CA ALA A 416 -27.07 -14.19 24.96
C ALA A 416 -28.45 -13.61 25.27
N LYS A 417 -28.50 -12.61 26.15
CA LYS A 417 -29.71 -11.81 26.34
C LYS A 417 -29.79 -10.74 25.27
N ILE A 418 -30.82 -10.80 24.43
CA ILE A 418 -31.10 -9.79 23.40
C ILE A 418 -32.20 -8.87 23.91
N ASN A 419 -31.96 -7.55 23.87
CA ASN A 419 -32.99 -6.55 24.17
C ASN A 419 -33.48 -5.92 22.87
N TYR A 420 -34.79 -5.97 22.66
CA TYR A 420 -35.44 -5.41 21.48
C TYR A 420 -36.06 -4.06 21.77
N LYS A 421 -36.07 -3.16 20.78
CA LYS A 421 -36.75 -1.87 20.88
C LYS A 421 -37.28 -1.41 19.53
N SER A 422 -38.52 -0.92 19.53
CA SER A 422 -39.11 -0.18 18.42
C SER A 422 -38.88 1.32 18.57
N SER A 423 -38.65 2.01 17.45
CA SER A 423 -38.61 3.47 17.42
C SER A 423 -40.01 4.10 17.45
N ASN A 424 -41.07 3.33 17.15
CA ASN A 424 -42.45 3.81 17.10
C ASN A 424 -43.45 2.65 17.29
N ASP A 425 -43.90 2.45 18.53
CA ASP A 425 -44.82 1.37 18.91
C ASP A 425 -46.23 1.49 18.29
N ASN A 426 -46.56 2.63 17.67
CA ASN A 426 -47.81 2.79 16.91
C ASN A 426 -47.72 2.20 15.50
N VAL A 427 -46.51 2.10 14.94
CA VAL A 427 -46.26 1.51 13.61
C VAL A 427 -45.94 0.03 13.75
N ALA A 428 -45.05 -0.34 14.68
CA ALA A 428 -44.81 -1.73 15.05
C ALA A 428 -44.31 -1.84 16.49
N GLU A 429 -44.77 -2.85 17.22
CA GLU A 429 -44.21 -3.22 18.53
C GLU A 429 -43.32 -4.46 18.39
N VAL A 430 -42.33 -4.60 19.26
CA VAL A 430 -41.48 -5.80 19.33
C VAL A 430 -41.54 -6.37 20.74
N SER A 431 -41.82 -7.67 20.86
CA SER A 431 -41.89 -8.35 22.15
C SER A 431 -40.50 -8.61 22.73
N PRO A 432 -40.39 -8.94 24.03
CA PRO A 432 -39.13 -9.40 24.63
C PRO A 432 -38.55 -10.66 23.96
N ASP A 433 -39.39 -11.50 23.35
CA ASP A 433 -38.98 -12.70 22.62
C ASP A 433 -38.59 -12.42 21.16
N GLY A 434 -38.57 -11.15 20.74
CA GLY A 434 -38.16 -10.77 19.38
C GLY A 434 -39.27 -10.86 18.33
N ILE A 435 -40.55 -10.99 18.73
CA ILE A 435 -41.67 -11.01 17.80
C ILE A 435 -42.12 -9.59 17.49
N ILE A 436 -41.97 -9.15 16.24
CA ILE A 436 -42.51 -7.89 15.75
C ILE A 436 -43.98 -8.09 15.37
N ARG A 437 -44.85 -7.17 15.79
CA ARG A 437 -46.23 -7.03 15.31
C ARG A 437 -46.38 -5.66 14.62
N PHE A 438 -46.61 -5.67 13.31
CA PHE A 438 -46.81 -4.45 12.52
C PHE A 438 -48.26 -3.97 12.71
N LYS A 439 -48.46 -2.76 13.24
CA LYS A 439 -49.78 -2.26 13.69
C LYS A 439 -50.46 -1.30 12.73
N GLY A 440 -49.69 -0.46 12.03
CA GLY A 440 -50.25 0.59 11.19
C GLY A 440 -49.24 1.15 10.20
N PRO A 441 -49.71 1.85 9.14
CA PRO A 441 -48.85 2.32 8.07
C PRO A 441 -47.83 3.33 8.58
N GLY A 442 -46.60 3.25 8.07
CA GLY A 442 -45.51 4.14 8.47
C GLY A 442 -44.13 3.53 8.28
N VAL A 443 -43.12 4.19 8.85
CA VAL A 443 -41.73 3.72 8.86
C VAL A 443 -41.30 3.55 10.31
N VAL A 444 -40.66 2.43 10.63
CA VAL A 444 -40.22 2.10 11.99
C VAL A 444 -38.86 1.42 11.95
N ALA A 445 -37.97 1.78 12.88
CA ALA A 445 -36.73 1.06 13.10
C ALA A 445 -36.92 0.07 14.26
N ILE A 446 -36.59 -1.20 14.04
CA ILE A 446 -36.49 -2.18 15.12
C ILE A 446 -35.02 -2.45 15.38
N SER A 447 -34.64 -2.37 16.65
CA SER A 447 -33.27 -2.55 17.10
C SER A 447 -33.15 -3.75 18.02
N ALA A 448 -32.02 -4.45 17.93
CA ALA A 448 -31.64 -5.56 18.79
C ALA A 448 -30.31 -5.21 19.46
N THR A 449 -30.24 -5.34 20.78
CA THR A 449 -29.05 -5.03 21.58
C THR A 449 -28.54 -6.28 22.27
N VAL A 450 -27.30 -6.67 21.98
CA VAL A 450 -26.60 -7.81 22.56
C VAL A 450 -25.35 -7.31 23.27
N GLU A 451 -25.22 -7.57 24.57
CA GLU A 451 -24.10 -7.10 25.41
C GLU A 451 -23.77 -5.60 25.28
N GLY A 452 -24.79 -4.77 25.06
CA GLY A 452 -24.66 -3.32 24.93
C GLY A 452 -24.30 -2.82 23.52
N VAL A 453 -24.14 -3.72 22.54
CA VAL A 453 -23.99 -3.37 21.12
C VAL A 453 -25.34 -3.48 20.42
N THR A 454 -25.72 -2.47 19.65
CA THR A 454 -27.04 -2.37 19.02
C THR A 454 -26.94 -2.42 17.50
N GLY A 455 -27.68 -3.35 16.88
CA GLY A 455 -28.00 -3.36 15.46
C GLY A 455 -29.45 -2.95 15.21
N SER A 456 -29.79 -2.54 14.00
CA SER A 456 -31.17 -2.19 13.66
C SER A 456 -31.49 -2.34 12.17
N ALA A 457 -32.75 -2.66 11.87
CA ALA A 457 -33.33 -2.61 10.54
C ALA A 457 -34.48 -1.61 10.47
N VAL A 458 -34.68 -1.00 9.30
CA VAL A 458 -35.78 -0.07 9.02
C VAL A 458 -36.85 -0.76 8.20
N PHE A 459 -38.06 -0.78 8.72
CA PHE A 459 -39.23 -1.40 8.10
C PHE A 459 -40.21 -0.34 7.60
N VAL A 460 -40.86 -0.64 6.47
CA VAL A 460 -41.98 0.12 5.92
C VAL A 460 -43.24 -0.71 6.08
N VAL A 461 -44.24 -0.17 6.77
CA VAL A 461 -45.55 -0.80 6.94
C VAL A 461 -46.55 -0.11 6.02
N LYS A 462 -47.26 -0.88 5.22
CA LYS A 462 -48.29 -0.42 4.28
C LYS A 462 -49.70 -0.63 4.81
#